data_AF-A0A8T2PRV2-F1
#
_entry.id   AF-A0A8T2PRV2-F1
#
_cell.length_a   1.000
_cell.length_b   1.000
_cell.length_c   1.000
_cell.angle_alpha   90.00
_cell.angle_beta   90.00
_cell.angle_gamma   90.00
#
_symmetry.space_group_name_H-M   'P 1'
#
loop_
_entity.id
_entity.type
_entity.pdbx_description
1 polymer ?
#
loop_
_entity_poly.entity_id
_entity_poly.type
_entity_poly.pdbx_seq_one_letter_code
_entity_poly.pdbx_strand_id
1 'polypeptide(L)'
;MPGYEVAKYDLVWICDSGIRVKPDTLTDMASQMTEKVGLVHGLPYVADRQGFAATLEQVYFGTSHPRSYISANVMGIKCVTGMSCLMRKDILDQAGGLIAFAQYIAEDYFMAKAIADRGWKFSMATQVAMQNSGSYSIAQFQSRMIRWAKLRINMLPATVCEPISECFVASLIIGWAAHHVFRWDIMVFFMCHCLAWFISDYIQLRGIQGGPPAFSKLDYAVAWFIRESMTIQIFLSALWDPTISWRTGRYRLRCGGTAEEILEV
;
A
#
# COMPACT_ATOMS: atom_id res chain seq x y z
N MET A 1 -8.68 5.99 -23.44
CA MET A 1 -7.49 6.74 -22.97
C MET A 1 -6.51 6.78 -24.14
N PRO A 2 -6.23 7.97 -24.72
CA PRO A 2 -5.54 8.06 -26.00
C PRO A 2 -4.17 7.35 -26.02
N GLY A 3 -3.38 7.50 -24.95
CA GLY A 3 -2.05 6.87 -24.85
C GLY A 3 -2.08 5.34 -24.86
N TYR A 4 -3.11 4.72 -24.27
CA TYR A 4 -3.28 3.27 -24.26
C TYR A 4 -3.71 2.72 -25.63
N GLU A 5 -4.60 3.45 -26.30
CA GLU A 5 -5.14 3.06 -27.61
C GLU A 5 -4.07 3.09 -28.71
N VAL A 6 -3.13 4.04 -28.64
CA VAL A 6 -2.02 4.16 -29.61
C VAL A 6 -0.77 3.37 -29.22
N ALA A 7 -0.80 2.64 -28.10
CA ALA A 7 0.33 1.83 -27.64
C ALA A 7 0.61 0.69 -28.64
N LYS A 8 1.84 0.65 -29.16
CA LYS A 8 2.26 -0.26 -30.25
C LYS A 8 2.81 -1.61 -29.77
N TYR A 9 3.17 -1.72 -28.50
CA TYR A 9 3.88 -2.88 -27.94
C TYR A 9 2.98 -3.67 -26.99
N ASP A 10 3.35 -4.94 -26.78
CA ASP A 10 2.58 -5.90 -25.99
C ASP A 10 2.59 -5.61 -24.48
N LEU A 11 3.58 -4.84 -24.02
CA LEU A 11 3.69 -4.43 -22.62
C LEU A 11 3.38 -2.94 -22.49
N VAL A 12 2.51 -2.62 -21.53
CA VAL A 12 2.15 -1.25 -21.18
C VAL A 12 2.59 -0.98 -19.75
N TRP A 13 3.38 0.07 -19.58
CA TRP A 13 3.79 0.55 -18.27
C TRP A 13 2.94 1.76 -17.87
N ILE A 14 2.18 1.61 -16.79
CA ILE A 14 1.41 2.69 -16.16
C ILE A 14 2.19 3.15 -14.93
N CYS A 15 2.57 4.42 -14.91
CA CYS A 15 3.33 5.03 -13.83
C CYS A 15 2.71 6.37 -13.48
N ASP A 16 2.46 6.57 -12.18
CA ASP A 16 1.95 7.85 -11.68
C ASP A 16 2.99 8.96 -11.87
N SER A 17 2.53 10.17 -12.21
CA SER A 17 3.40 11.33 -12.47
C SER A 17 4.22 11.77 -11.25
N GLY A 18 3.79 11.41 -10.04
CA GLY A 18 4.49 11.68 -8.79
C GLY A 18 5.54 10.63 -8.41
N ILE A 19 5.75 9.60 -9.24
CA ILE A 19 6.68 8.51 -8.95
C ILE A 19 8.03 8.77 -9.61
N ARG A 20 9.06 8.75 -8.78
CA ARG A 20 10.46 8.72 -9.19
C ARG A 20 10.91 7.26 -9.28
N VAL A 21 11.50 6.93 -10.42
CA VAL A 21 12.09 5.62 -10.69
C VAL A 21 13.60 5.77 -10.95
N LYS A 22 14.34 4.66 -10.88
CA LYS A 22 15.74 4.63 -11.30
C LYS A 22 15.82 4.36 -12.81
N PRO A 23 16.94 4.69 -13.48
CA PRO A 23 17.08 4.49 -14.93
C PRO A 23 16.86 3.04 -15.40
N ASP A 24 17.14 2.06 -14.55
CA ASP A 24 17.06 0.62 -14.82
C ASP A 24 15.73 -0.02 -14.38
N THR A 25 14.79 0.75 -13.79
CA THR A 25 13.52 0.21 -13.27
C THR A 25 12.70 -0.50 -14.35
N LEU A 26 12.63 0.04 -15.58
CA LEU A 26 11.84 -0.60 -16.65
C LEU A 26 12.48 -1.94 -17.09
N THR A 27 13.81 -2.01 -17.14
CA THR A 27 14.55 -3.23 -17.44
C THR A 27 14.32 -4.28 -16.35
N ASP A 28 14.37 -3.88 -15.08
CA ASP A 28 14.05 -4.74 -13.94
C ASP A 28 12.62 -5.28 -14.05
N MET A 29 11.62 -4.41 -14.26
CA MET A 29 10.23 -4.84 -14.40
C MET A 29 10.02 -5.79 -15.59
N ALA A 30 10.65 -5.51 -16.73
CA ALA A 30 10.58 -6.38 -17.90
C ALA A 30 11.23 -7.75 -17.63
N SER A 31 12.33 -7.80 -16.87
CA SER A 31 12.98 -9.06 -16.50
C SER A 31 12.11 -9.97 -15.61
N GLN A 32 11.22 -9.38 -14.82
CA GLN A 32 10.25 -10.11 -14.00
C GLN A 32 9.03 -10.60 -14.80
N MET A 33 8.86 -10.15 -16.04
CA MET A 33 7.73 -10.48 -16.90
C MET A 33 7.93 -11.83 -17.60
N THR A 34 7.74 -12.93 -16.88
CA THR A 34 7.77 -14.29 -17.43
C THR A 34 6.51 -14.62 -18.24
N GLU A 35 6.51 -15.77 -18.93
CA GLU A 35 5.35 -16.27 -19.71
C GLU A 35 4.07 -16.46 -18.89
N LYS A 36 4.16 -16.59 -17.57
CA LYS A 36 3.01 -16.79 -16.67
C LYS A 36 2.64 -15.54 -15.88
N VAL A 37 3.43 -14.48 -15.99
CA VAL A 37 3.21 -13.21 -15.28
C VAL A 37 2.46 -12.27 -16.20
N GLY A 38 1.33 -11.73 -15.71
CA GLY A 38 0.51 -10.76 -16.43
C GLY A 38 0.69 -9.32 -15.96
N LEU A 39 1.25 -9.15 -14.75
CA LEU A 39 1.48 -7.84 -14.13
C LEU A 39 2.71 -7.89 -13.24
N VAL A 40 3.59 -6.91 -13.40
CA VAL A 40 4.73 -6.63 -12.52
C VAL A 40 4.51 -5.28 -11.86
N HIS A 41 4.65 -5.19 -10.54
CA HIS A 41 4.44 -3.94 -9.81
C HIS A 41 5.65 -3.56 -8.94
N GLY A 42 5.91 -2.26 -8.81
CA GLY A 42 6.88 -1.72 -7.86
C GLY A 42 6.37 -1.76 -6.42
N LEU A 43 7.26 -2.00 -5.46
CA LEU A 43 6.93 -1.85 -4.04
C LEU A 43 6.75 -0.35 -3.72
N PRO A 44 5.61 0.08 -3.14
CA PRO A 44 5.44 1.49 -2.79
C PRO A 44 6.43 1.97 -1.76
N TYR A 45 7.09 3.07 -2.08
CA TYR A 45 7.98 3.76 -1.16
C TYR A 45 7.92 5.27 -1.36
N VAL A 46 8.76 6.01 -0.63
CA VAL A 46 8.79 7.47 -0.61
C VAL A 46 10.23 7.92 -0.84
N ALA A 47 10.42 8.96 -1.66
CA ALA A 47 11.73 9.57 -1.86
C ALA A 47 12.17 10.36 -0.62
N ASP A 48 13.48 10.50 -0.43
CA ASP A 48 14.03 11.29 0.68
C ASP A 48 13.58 12.75 0.58
N ARG A 49 12.93 13.22 1.64
CA ARG A 49 12.34 14.56 1.76
C ARG A 49 12.57 15.10 3.17
N GLN A 50 12.47 16.41 3.33
CA GLN A 50 12.82 17.09 4.58
C GLN A 50 11.63 17.22 5.55
N GLY A 51 11.91 17.15 6.85
CA GLY A 51 10.95 17.41 7.92
C GLY A 51 10.20 16.17 8.42
N PHE A 52 9.62 16.29 9.62
CA PHE A 52 9.04 15.16 10.34
C PHE A 52 7.84 14.50 9.62
N ALA A 53 7.05 15.27 8.85
CA ALA A 53 5.98 14.69 8.04
C ALA A 53 6.52 13.71 6.97
N ALA A 54 7.66 14.02 6.35
CA ALA A 54 8.33 13.10 5.44
C ALA A 54 8.84 11.86 6.17
N THR A 55 9.42 12.03 7.36
CA THR A 55 9.86 10.91 8.21
C THR A 55 8.70 9.98 8.54
N LEU A 56 7.53 10.51 8.93
CA LEU A 56 6.36 9.71 9.24
C LEU A 56 5.90 8.88 8.03
N GLU A 57 5.83 9.49 6.84
CA GLU A 57 5.50 8.77 5.61
C GLU A 57 6.54 7.69 5.28
N GLN A 58 7.83 8.02 5.38
CA GLN A 58 8.92 7.09 5.10
C GLN A 58 8.95 5.92 6.09
N VAL A 59 8.60 6.15 7.36
CA VAL A 59 8.43 5.08 8.35
C VAL A 59 7.24 4.20 7.98
N TYR A 60 6.08 4.76 7.67
CA TYR A 60 4.91 3.95 7.26
C TYR A 60 5.19 3.07 6.03
N PHE A 61 5.78 3.66 4.99
CA PHE A 61 6.15 2.97 3.75
C PHE A 61 7.42 2.12 3.86
N GLY A 62 8.18 2.25 4.95
CA GLY A 62 9.36 1.43 5.25
C GLY A 62 9.08 0.29 6.22
N THR A 63 7.93 0.29 6.90
CA THR A 63 7.59 -0.72 7.92
C THR A 63 6.25 -1.41 7.65
N SER A 64 5.13 -0.88 8.14
CA SER A 64 3.81 -1.52 8.07
C SER A 64 3.38 -1.88 6.66
N HIS A 65 3.49 -0.93 5.73
CA HIS A 65 2.99 -1.13 4.39
C HIS A 65 3.78 -2.22 3.64
N PRO A 66 5.12 -2.17 3.57
CA PRO A 66 5.87 -3.21 2.90
C PRO A 66 5.81 -4.56 3.62
N ARG A 67 5.71 -4.60 4.96
CA ARG A 67 5.45 -5.84 5.70
C ARG A 67 4.20 -6.55 5.18
N SER A 68 3.07 -5.85 5.13
CA SER A 68 1.82 -6.42 4.62
C SER A 68 1.87 -6.71 3.12
N TYR A 69 2.48 -5.82 2.34
CA TYR A 69 2.55 -5.93 0.88
C TYR A 69 3.44 -7.08 0.41
N ILE A 70 4.63 -7.22 0.98
CA ILE A 70 5.55 -8.33 0.69
C ILE A 70 4.96 -9.65 1.18
N SER A 71 4.36 -9.68 2.38
CA SER A 71 3.69 -10.88 2.88
C SER A 71 2.55 -11.31 1.96
N ALA A 72 1.74 -10.36 1.47
CA ALA A 72 0.68 -10.65 0.50
C ALA A 72 1.25 -11.23 -0.80
N ASN A 73 2.31 -10.64 -1.34
CA ASN A 73 2.97 -11.15 -2.56
C ASN A 73 3.51 -12.57 -2.38
N VAL A 74 4.18 -12.86 -1.26
CA VAL A 74 4.73 -14.21 -0.97
C VAL A 74 3.61 -15.24 -0.80
N MET A 75 2.49 -14.86 -0.18
CA MET A 75 1.32 -15.72 0.00
C MET A 75 0.42 -15.82 -1.25
N GLY A 76 0.76 -15.13 -2.35
CA GLY A 76 -0.05 -15.09 -3.56
C GLY A 76 -1.38 -14.33 -3.40
N ILE A 77 -1.51 -13.51 -2.35
CA ILE A 77 -2.66 -12.65 -2.13
C ILE A 77 -2.56 -11.45 -3.08
N LYS A 78 -3.69 -11.14 -3.73
CA LYS A 78 -3.81 -10.05 -4.71
C LYS A 78 -3.71 -8.69 -4.01
N CYS A 79 -2.50 -8.14 -3.88
CA CYS A 79 -2.25 -6.82 -3.32
C CYS A 79 -1.37 -6.03 -4.29
N VAL A 80 -2.01 -5.33 -5.22
CA VAL A 80 -1.34 -4.49 -6.21
C VAL A 80 -1.77 -3.04 -5.99
N THR A 81 -0.79 -2.14 -5.97
CA THR A 81 -1.00 -0.69 -5.96
C THR A 81 -0.44 -0.08 -7.25
N GLY A 82 -1.21 0.80 -7.88
CA GLY A 82 -1.03 1.32 -9.24
C GLY A 82 0.08 2.34 -9.45
N MET A 83 0.94 2.58 -8.46
CA MET A 83 1.98 3.60 -8.55
C MET A 83 2.94 3.37 -9.72
N SER A 84 3.35 2.12 -9.93
CA SER A 84 4.18 1.71 -11.08
C SER A 84 3.88 0.25 -11.41
N CYS A 85 3.19 0.02 -12.52
CA CYS A 85 2.74 -1.31 -12.94
C CYS A 85 3.01 -1.55 -14.43
N LEU A 86 3.77 -2.59 -14.74
CA LEU A 86 3.98 -3.11 -16.10
C LEU A 86 3.00 -4.26 -16.33
N MET A 87 2.16 -4.16 -17.36
CA MET A 87 1.09 -5.11 -17.63
C MET A 87 1.11 -5.56 -19.09
N ARG A 88 0.58 -6.75 -19.37
CA ARG A 88 0.38 -7.19 -20.76
C ARG A 88 -0.89 -6.56 -21.33
N LYS A 89 -0.75 -5.93 -22.49
CA LYS A 89 -1.80 -5.18 -23.17
C LYS A 89 -2.94 -6.09 -23.64
N ASP A 90 -2.61 -7.26 -24.17
CA ASP A 90 -3.58 -8.25 -24.63
C ASP A 90 -4.52 -8.70 -23.51
N ILE A 91 -4.01 -8.88 -22.28
CA ILE A 91 -4.84 -9.25 -21.11
C ILE A 91 -5.76 -8.09 -20.72
N LEU A 92 -5.26 -6.85 -20.73
CA LEU A 92 -6.06 -5.67 -20.46
C LEU A 92 -7.16 -5.48 -21.52
N ASP A 93 -6.85 -5.70 -22.80
CA ASP A 93 -7.80 -5.65 -23.91
C ASP A 93 -8.89 -6.73 -23.76
N GLN A 94 -8.52 -7.96 -23.38
CA GLN A 94 -9.48 -9.02 -23.02
C GLN A 94 -10.34 -8.70 -21.80
N ALA A 95 -9.94 -7.72 -20.97
CA ALA A 95 -10.71 -7.21 -19.84
C ALA A 95 -11.59 -6.00 -20.19
N GLY A 96 -11.66 -5.61 -21.47
CA GLY A 96 -12.41 -4.44 -21.94
C GLY A 96 -11.58 -3.16 -22.00
N GLY A 97 -10.25 -3.27 -21.90
CA GLY A 97 -9.32 -2.14 -21.91
C GLY A 97 -9.42 -1.27 -20.65
N LEU A 98 -8.65 -0.17 -20.62
CA LEU A 98 -8.63 0.72 -19.45
C LEU A 98 -9.97 1.41 -19.15
N ILE A 99 -10.83 1.57 -20.17
CA ILE A 99 -12.13 2.22 -20.00
C ILE A 99 -13.07 1.42 -19.09
N ALA A 100 -12.98 0.09 -19.10
CA ALA A 100 -13.79 -0.79 -18.26
C ALA A 100 -13.53 -0.55 -16.76
N PHE A 101 -12.36 0.00 -16.42
CA PHE A 101 -11.95 0.27 -15.05
C PHE A 101 -12.21 1.71 -14.59
N ALA A 102 -12.65 2.60 -15.49
CA ALA A 102 -12.89 4.02 -15.18
C ALA A 102 -13.99 4.27 -14.14
N GLN A 103 -14.86 3.27 -13.90
CA GLN A 103 -15.90 3.28 -12.87
C GLN A 103 -15.36 3.06 -11.43
N TYR A 104 -14.08 2.73 -11.29
CA TYR A 104 -13.44 2.45 -10.00
C TYR A 104 -12.44 3.56 -9.65
N ILE A 105 -12.42 3.98 -8.38
CA ILE A 105 -11.38 4.89 -7.84
C ILE A 105 -10.06 4.15 -7.59
N ALA A 106 -10.13 2.83 -7.38
CA ALA A 106 -8.97 1.96 -7.24
C ALA A 106 -8.85 1.08 -8.49
N GLU A 107 -8.75 1.73 -9.66
CA GLU A 107 -8.68 1.07 -10.97
C GLU A 107 -7.52 0.07 -11.03
N ASP A 108 -6.43 0.36 -10.34
CA ASP A 108 -5.24 -0.47 -10.20
C ASP A 108 -5.54 -1.86 -9.61
N TYR A 109 -6.28 -1.89 -8.50
CA TYR A 109 -6.70 -3.10 -7.84
C TYR A 109 -7.61 -3.93 -8.76
N PHE A 110 -8.55 -3.29 -9.47
CA PHE A 110 -9.48 -4.00 -10.36
C PHE A 110 -8.80 -4.49 -11.64
N MET A 111 -7.82 -3.76 -12.18
CA MET A 111 -6.97 -4.24 -13.27
C MET A 111 -6.21 -5.50 -12.83
N ALA A 112 -5.55 -5.45 -11.68
CA ALA A 112 -4.86 -6.61 -11.12
C ALA A 112 -5.83 -7.77 -10.92
N LYS A 113 -6.98 -7.54 -10.28
CA LYS A 113 -8.00 -8.56 -10.07
C LYS A 113 -8.43 -9.21 -11.38
N ALA A 114 -8.69 -8.42 -12.43
CA ALA A 114 -9.09 -8.94 -13.75
C ALA A 114 -8.00 -9.81 -14.41
N ILE A 115 -6.73 -9.45 -14.23
CA ILE A 115 -5.58 -10.23 -14.70
C ILE A 115 -5.50 -11.56 -13.93
N ALA A 116 -5.60 -11.54 -12.59
CA ALA A 116 -5.57 -12.74 -11.78
C ALA A 116 -6.77 -13.67 -11.99
N ASP A 117 -7.97 -13.12 -12.22
CA ASP A 117 -9.18 -13.90 -12.49
C ASP A 117 -9.07 -14.66 -13.83
N ARG A 118 -8.14 -14.25 -14.71
CA ARG A 118 -7.77 -14.96 -15.95
C ARG A 118 -6.63 -15.96 -15.77
N GLY A 119 -6.21 -16.22 -14.53
CA GLY A 119 -5.19 -17.22 -14.20
C GLY A 119 -3.74 -16.73 -14.31
N TRP A 120 -3.52 -15.44 -14.54
CA TRP A 120 -2.17 -14.86 -14.62
C TRP A 120 -1.60 -14.58 -13.24
N LYS A 121 -0.27 -14.72 -13.12
CA LYS A 121 0.46 -14.44 -11.89
C LYS A 121 0.95 -13.00 -11.84
N PHE A 122 1.28 -12.57 -10.62
CA PHE A 122 1.96 -11.30 -10.37
C PHE A 122 3.42 -11.55 -10.02
N SER A 123 4.25 -10.56 -10.32
CA SER A 123 5.60 -10.46 -9.78
C SER A 123 5.85 -9.06 -9.23
N MET A 124 6.80 -8.95 -8.31
CA MET A 124 7.22 -7.67 -7.75
C MET A 124 8.55 -7.27 -8.38
N ALA A 125 8.68 -6.00 -8.76
CA ALA A 125 9.96 -5.43 -9.16
C ALA A 125 10.95 -5.47 -7.98
N THR A 126 12.24 -5.59 -8.27
CA THR A 126 13.27 -5.50 -7.22
C THR A 126 13.41 -4.07 -6.70
N GLN A 127 12.97 -3.10 -7.51
CA GLN A 127 13.03 -1.69 -7.18
C GLN A 127 11.70 -1.15 -6.62
N VAL A 128 11.84 -0.18 -5.72
CA VAL A 128 10.71 0.54 -5.14
C VAL A 128 10.20 1.64 -6.07
N ALA A 129 8.88 1.86 -6.04
CA ALA A 129 8.23 3.01 -6.66
C ALA A 129 8.27 4.19 -5.68
N MET A 130 9.19 5.13 -5.86
CA MET A 130 9.43 6.22 -4.90
C MET A 130 8.51 7.40 -5.16
N GLN A 131 7.60 7.66 -4.23
CA GLN A 131 6.75 8.84 -4.29
C GLN A 131 7.54 10.12 -3.98
N ASN A 132 7.43 11.10 -4.86
CA ASN A 132 8.19 12.35 -4.82
C ASN A 132 7.26 13.57 -4.87
N SER A 133 6.25 13.60 -4.00
CA SER A 133 5.32 14.73 -3.91
C SER A 133 6.01 15.96 -3.31
N GLY A 134 5.86 17.12 -3.96
CA GLY A 134 6.45 18.39 -3.54
C GLY A 134 5.75 19.07 -2.36
N SER A 135 4.51 18.71 -2.06
CA SER A 135 3.78 19.15 -0.86
C SER A 135 3.32 17.95 -0.04
N TYR A 136 3.55 18.01 1.27
CA TYR A 136 3.23 16.92 2.20
C TYR A 136 3.11 17.48 3.63
N SER A 137 2.19 16.89 4.40
CA SER A 137 1.95 17.20 5.80
C SER A 137 1.33 15.99 6.49
N ILE A 138 1.38 15.94 7.82
CA ILE A 138 0.78 14.85 8.60
C ILE A 138 -0.72 14.74 8.31
N ALA A 139 -1.42 15.87 8.17
CA ALA A 139 -2.84 15.89 7.84
C ALA A 139 -3.13 15.34 6.43
N GLN A 140 -2.28 15.65 5.45
CA GLN A 140 -2.40 15.09 4.10
C GLN A 140 -2.13 13.58 4.10
N PHE A 141 -1.12 13.13 4.84
CA PHE A 141 -0.84 11.72 5.04
C PHE A 141 -2.03 10.99 5.69
N GLN A 142 -2.57 11.51 6.79
CA GLN A 142 -3.75 10.96 7.45
C GLN A 142 -4.96 10.86 6.52
N SER A 143 -5.28 11.95 5.81
CA SER A 143 -6.40 12.00 4.88
C SER A 143 -6.26 10.97 3.77
N ARG A 144 -5.04 10.80 3.26
CA ARG A 144 -4.71 9.79 2.26
C ARG A 144 -4.85 8.37 2.82
N MET A 145 -4.35 8.11 4.02
CA MET A 145 -4.43 6.80 4.65
C MET A 145 -5.87 6.40 4.98
N ILE A 146 -6.68 7.36 5.45
CA ILE A 146 -8.12 7.19 5.65
C ILE A 146 -8.80 6.83 4.33
N ARG A 147 -8.51 7.56 3.25
CA ARG A 147 -9.07 7.23 1.92
C ARG A 147 -8.69 5.82 1.46
N TRP A 148 -7.43 5.42 1.63
CA TRP A 148 -6.97 4.08 1.29
C TRP A 148 -7.64 2.99 2.15
N ALA A 149 -7.87 3.25 3.44
CA ALA A 149 -8.63 2.36 4.30
C ALA A 149 -10.10 2.24 3.82
N LYS A 150 -10.77 3.37 3.52
CA LYS A 150 -12.15 3.38 2.97
C LYS A 150 -12.25 2.55 1.69
N LEU A 151 -11.31 2.73 0.76
CA LEU A 151 -11.26 1.94 -0.48
C LEU A 151 -11.14 0.45 -0.17
N ARG A 152 -10.14 0.05 0.62
CA ARG A 152 -9.87 -1.37 0.88
C ARG A 152 -11.01 -2.06 1.61
N ILE A 153 -11.64 -1.41 2.58
CA ILE A 153 -12.81 -1.96 3.29
C ILE A 153 -13.98 -2.24 2.33
N ASN A 154 -14.23 -1.35 1.36
CA ASN A 154 -15.32 -1.52 0.39
C ASN A 154 -14.99 -2.50 -0.75
N MET A 155 -13.70 -2.75 -1.00
CA MET A 155 -13.23 -3.73 -2.00
C MET A 155 -13.08 -5.14 -1.42
N LEU A 156 -12.54 -5.26 -0.21
CA LEU A 156 -12.36 -6.50 0.55
C LEU A 156 -12.79 -6.26 2.01
N PRO A 157 -14.03 -6.60 2.39
CA PRO A 157 -14.52 -6.37 3.75
C PRO A 157 -13.67 -7.00 4.87
N ALA A 158 -12.93 -8.08 4.57
CA ALA A 158 -11.99 -8.71 5.50
C ALA A 158 -10.86 -7.77 5.97
N THR A 159 -10.57 -6.69 5.23
CA THR A 159 -9.59 -5.66 5.62
C THR A 159 -9.96 -4.96 6.93
N VAL A 160 -11.21 -5.02 7.40
CA VAL A 160 -11.58 -4.51 8.74
C VAL A 160 -10.74 -5.13 9.87
N CYS A 161 -10.20 -6.33 9.66
CA CYS A 161 -9.33 -7.00 10.62
C CYS A 161 -7.84 -6.57 10.54
N GLU A 162 -7.44 -5.74 9.57
CA GLU A 162 -6.03 -5.30 9.43
C GLU A 162 -5.43 -4.68 10.71
N PRO A 163 -6.14 -3.84 11.49
CA PRO A 163 -5.59 -3.28 12.73
C PRO A 163 -5.15 -4.33 13.76
N ILE A 164 -5.69 -5.55 13.71
CA ILE A 164 -5.30 -6.66 14.59
C ILE A 164 -3.85 -7.10 14.33
N SER A 165 -3.37 -6.92 13.09
CA SER A 165 -2.01 -7.30 12.68
C SER A 165 -0.94 -6.28 13.02
N GLU A 166 -1.31 -5.10 13.54
CA GLU A 166 -0.37 -4.05 13.93
C GLU A 166 0.19 -4.27 15.35
N CYS A 167 1.37 -3.73 15.61
CA CYS A 167 2.23 -4.14 16.72
C CYS A 167 1.52 -4.07 18.06
N PHE A 168 0.88 -2.95 18.40
CA PHE A 168 0.26 -2.78 19.72
C PHE A 168 -0.91 -3.74 19.96
N VAL A 169 -1.81 -3.89 18.97
CA VAL A 169 -2.98 -4.76 19.10
C VAL A 169 -2.54 -6.23 19.10
N ALA A 170 -1.64 -6.61 18.19
CA ALA A 170 -1.08 -7.96 18.13
C ALA A 170 -0.34 -8.32 19.43
N SER A 171 0.47 -7.41 19.97
CA SER A 171 1.21 -7.61 21.23
C SER A 171 0.29 -7.86 22.42
N LEU A 172 -0.84 -7.14 22.50
CA LEU A 172 -1.83 -7.33 23.57
C LEU A 172 -2.55 -8.68 23.45
N ILE A 173 -2.98 -9.05 22.23
CA ILE A 173 -3.68 -10.31 21.98
C ILE A 173 -2.76 -11.51 22.25
N ILE A 174 -1.54 -11.47 21.70
CA ILE A 174 -0.56 -12.55 21.88
C ILE A 174 -0.10 -12.60 23.35
N GLY A 175 0.12 -11.46 23.99
CA GLY A 175 0.47 -11.39 25.41
C GLY A 175 -0.61 -11.99 26.31
N TRP A 176 -1.88 -11.69 26.03
CA TRP A 176 -3.01 -12.31 26.72
C TRP A 176 -3.05 -13.83 26.52
N ALA A 177 -2.85 -14.31 25.29
CA ALA A 177 -2.78 -15.75 25.00
C ALA A 177 -1.59 -16.42 25.72
N ALA A 178 -0.41 -15.78 25.71
CA ALA A 178 0.78 -16.28 26.37
C ALA A 178 0.62 -16.33 27.90
N HIS A 179 -0.10 -15.38 28.49
CA HIS A 179 -0.45 -15.41 29.90
C HIS A 179 -1.33 -16.63 30.25
N HIS A 180 -2.34 -16.93 29.44
CA HIS A 180 -3.22 -18.09 29.70
C HIS A 180 -2.50 -19.43 29.55
N VAL A 181 -1.64 -19.56 28.54
CA VAL A 181 -0.97 -20.82 28.22
C VAL A 181 0.29 -21.04 29.07
N PHE A 182 1.13 -20.01 29.20
CA PHE A 182 2.46 -20.11 29.81
C PHE A 182 2.60 -19.36 31.14
N ARG A 183 1.54 -18.67 31.60
CA ARG A 183 1.55 -17.86 32.83
C ARG A 183 2.59 -16.74 32.82
N TRP A 184 2.93 -16.25 31.63
CA TRP A 184 3.81 -15.10 31.47
C TRP A 184 3.11 -13.81 31.88
N ASP A 185 3.87 -12.82 32.36
CA ASP A 185 3.34 -11.49 32.61
C ASP A 185 3.03 -10.77 31.29
N ILE A 186 1.79 -10.28 31.15
CA ILE A 186 1.29 -9.67 29.91
C ILE A 186 2.09 -8.41 29.58
N MET A 187 2.44 -7.59 30.57
CA MET A 187 3.13 -6.32 30.36
C MET A 187 4.58 -6.55 29.97
N VAL A 188 5.26 -7.51 30.61
CA VAL A 188 6.63 -7.90 30.23
C VAL A 188 6.65 -8.44 28.80
N PHE A 189 5.72 -9.34 28.45
CA PHE A 189 5.60 -9.84 27.08
C PHE A 189 5.35 -8.69 26.08
N PHE A 190 4.40 -7.81 26.39
CA PHE A 190 4.06 -6.67 25.55
C PHE A 190 5.29 -5.78 25.28
N MET A 191 6.07 -5.43 26.32
CA MET A 191 7.25 -4.60 26.17
C MET A 191 8.35 -5.29 25.34
N CYS A 192 8.63 -6.57 25.63
CA CYS A 192 9.63 -7.34 24.89
C CYS A 192 9.23 -7.55 23.42
N HIS A 193 7.97 -7.86 23.16
CA HIS A 193 7.45 -8.06 21.80
C HIS A 193 7.44 -6.74 21.02
N CYS A 194 6.98 -5.64 21.62
CA CYS A 194 7.05 -4.31 21.01
C CYS A 194 8.49 -3.90 20.67
N LEU A 195 9.45 -4.18 21.56
CA LEU A 195 10.86 -3.88 21.32
C LEU A 195 11.43 -4.72 20.17
N ALA A 196 11.15 -6.02 20.15
CA ALA A 196 11.58 -6.90 19.07
C ALA A 196 10.97 -6.47 17.72
N TRP A 197 9.69 -6.08 17.72
CA TRP A 197 8.99 -5.56 16.55
C TRP A 197 9.59 -4.25 16.07
N PHE A 198 9.83 -3.30 16.98
CA PHE A 198 10.49 -2.02 16.69
C PHE A 198 11.84 -2.19 16.01
N ILE A 199 12.67 -3.11 16.52
CA ILE A 199 13.99 -3.42 15.92
C ILE A 199 13.81 -4.05 14.53
N SER A 200 12.86 -4.97 14.39
CA SER A 200 12.58 -5.66 13.11
C SER A 200 12.10 -4.68 12.04
N ASP A 201 11.21 -3.76 12.41
CA ASP A 201 10.71 -2.69 11.54
C ASP A 201 11.86 -1.76 11.13
N TYR A 202 12.79 -1.44 12.03
CA TYR A 202 13.95 -0.63 11.68
C TYR A 202 14.86 -1.33 10.67
N ILE A 203 15.11 -2.64 10.86
CA ILE A 203 15.89 -3.45 9.93
C ILE A 203 15.22 -3.49 8.55
N GLN A 204 13.90 -3.72 8.51
CA GLN A 204 13.13 -3.72 7.27
C GLN A 204 13.22 -2.38 6.54
N LEU A 205 13.01 -1.27 7.25
CA LEU A 205 13.11 0.07 6.68
C LEU A 205 14.48 0.32 6.06
N ARG A 206 15.56 -0.07 6.76
CA ARG A 206 16.93 0.03 6.25
C ARG A 206 17.13 -0.79 4.98
N GLY A 207 16.54 -1.99 4.91
CA GLY A 207 16.58 -2.84 3.73
C GLY A 207 15.91 -2.20 2.52
N ILE A 208 14.73 -1.62 2.71
CA ILE A 208 13.95 -0.97 1.64
C ILE A 208 14.58 0.33 1.18
N GLN A 209 15.12 1.13 2.12
CA GLN A 209 15.86 2.35 1.82
C GLN A 209 17.11 2.07 0.96
N GLY A 210 17.74 0.90 1.13
CA GLY A 210 19.01 0.59 0.48
C GLY A 210 20.19 1.44 0.98
N GLY A 211 20.09 1.98 2.21
CA GLY A 211 21.07 2.91 2.77
C GLY A 211 20.68 3.43 4.15
N PRO A 212 21.47 4.36 4.73
CA PRO A 212 21.06 5.10 5.92
C PRO A 212 19.87 6.02 5.61
N PRO A 213 18.82 6.06 6.45
CA PRO A 213 17.70 6.95 6.26
C PRO A 213 18.12 8.40 6.53
N ALA A 214 17.43 9.35 5.91
CA ALA A 214 17.70 10.78 6.04
C ALA A 214 17.19 11.41 7.36
N PHE A 215 16.97 10.60 8.41
CA PHE A 215 16.44 11.03 9.69
C PHE A 215 17.14 10.33 10.87
N SER A 216 17.05 10.92 12.06
CA SER A 216 17.70 10.38 13.25
C SER A 216 16.96 9.14 13.81
N LYS A 217 17.64 8.37 14.67
CA LYS A 217 16.99 7.26 15.39
C LYS A 217 15.88 7.74 16.33
N LEU A 218 15.97 8.98 16.84
CA LEU A 218 14.92 9.57 17.66
C LEU A 218 13.69 9.90 16.81
N ASP A 219 13.88 10.51 15.63
CA ASP A 219 12.78 10.78 14.70
C ASP A 219 12.09 9.48 14.29
N TYR A 220 12.87 8.41 14.03
CA TYR A 220 12.34 7.08 13.78
C TYR A 220 11.49 6.58 14.95
N ALA A 221 11.99 6.66 16.17
CA ALA A 221 11.27 6.20 17.36
C ALA A 221 9.92 6.90 17.53
N VAL A 222 9.91 8.23 17.40
CA VAL A 222 8.70 9.05 17.52
C VAL A 222 7.74 8.75 16.36
N ALA A 223 8.23 8.72 15.11
CA ALA A 223 7.41 8.44 13.94
C ALA A 223 6.81 7.02 13.96
N TRP A 224 7.57 6.02 14.40
CA TRP A 224 7.10 4.65 14.54
C TRP A 224 5.96 4.56 15.56
N PHE A 225 6.12 5.18 16.73
CA PHE A 225 5.09 5.20 17.76
C PHE A 225 3.82 5.93 17.29
N ILE A 226 3.97 7.09 16.65
CA ILE A 226 2.85 7.85 16.08
C ILE A 226 2.13 7.00 15.03
N ARG A 227 2.87 6.35 14.13
CA ARG A 227 2.28 5.50 13.10
C ARG A 227 1.48 4.34 13.68
N GLU A 228 2.05 3.58 14.62
CA GLU A 228 1.36 2.47 15.28
C GLU A 228 0.08 2.93 16.00
N SER A 229 0.14 4.09 16.66
CA SER A 229 -1.02 4.69 17.35
C SER A 229 -2.10 5.17 16.37
N MET A 230 -1.69 5.74 15.23
CA MET A 230 -2.59 6.29 14.23
C MET A 230 -3.39 5.23 13.47
N THR A 231 -2.93 3.97 13.39
CA THR A 231 -3.62 2.95 12.58
C THR A 231 -5.06 2.74 13.04
N ILE A 232 -5.30 2.64 14.37
CA ILE A 232 -6.65 2.46 14.91
C ILE A 232 -7.52 3.69 14.58
N GLN A 233 -6.99 4.90 14.78
CA GLN A 233 -7.68 6.14 14.45
C GLN A 233 -8.06 6.20 12.97
N ILE A 234 -7.15 5.84 12.05
CA ILE A 234 -7.38 5.83 10.60
C ILE A 234 -8.53 4.89 10.24
N PHE A 235 -8.54 3.67 10.80
CA PHE A 235 -9.59 2.68 10.52
C PHE A 235 -10.94 3.08 11.09
N LEU A 236 -10.99 3.57 12.33
CA LEU A 236 -12.23 4.09 12.91
C LEU A 236 -12.77 5.27 12.10
N SER A 237 -11.90 6.19 11.66
CA SER A 237 -12.29 7.32 10.81
C SER A 237 -12.81 6.86 9.45
N ALA A 238 -12.22 5.80 8.87
CA ALA A 238 -12.66 5.22 7.61
C ALA A 238 -14.02 4.51 7.72
N LEU A 239 -14.30 3.86 8.86
CA LEU A 239 -15.57 3.20 9.12
C LEU A 239 -16.70 4.19 9.43
N TRP A 240 -16.38 5.33 10.04
CA TRP A 240 -17.36 6.33 10.44
C TRP A 240 -18.00 7.07 9.26
N ASP A 241 -17.19 7.45 8.27
CA ASP A 241 -17.68 8.15 7.07
C ASP A 241 -17.27 7.39 5.81
N PRO A 242 -18.19 6.79 5.05
CA PRO A 242 -17.85 6.07 3.83
C PRO A 242 -17.56 6.99 2.63
N THR A 243 -17.73 8.31 2.77
CA THR A 243 -17.56 9.27 1.67
C THR A 243 -16.09 9.54 1.37
N ILE A 244 -15.73 9.63 0.09
CA ILE A 244 -14.38 9.95 -0.36
C ILE A 244 -14.39 11.26 -1.13
N SER A 245 -13.63 12.24 -0.66
CA SER A 245 -13.26 13.40 -1.48
C SER A 245 -12.01 13.05 -2.29
N TRP A 246 -12.12 13.12 -3.62
CA TRP A 246 -11.02 12.82 -4.52
C TRP A 246 -10.98 13.79 -5.70
N ARG A 247 -9.83 14.44 -5.88
CA ARG A 247 -9.65 15.53 -6.86
C ARG A 247 -10.74 16.59 -6.69
N THR A 248 -11.61 16.76 -7.68
CA THR A 248 -12.67 17.77 -7.72
C THR A 248 -14.03 17.24 -7.25
N GLY A 249 -14.17 15.93 -6.98
CA GLY A 249 -15.46 15.29 -6.70
C GLY A 249 -15.56 14.67 -5.31
N ARG A 250 -16.81 14.41 -4.90
CA ARG A 250 -17.15 13.59 -3.73
C ARG A 250 -17.82 12.32 -4.21
N TYR A 251 -17.38 11.19 -3.68
CA TYR A 251 -17.84 9.87 -4.10
C TYR A 251 -18.30 9.04 -2.92
N ARG A 252 -19.37 8.27 -3.13
CA ARG A 252 -19.75 7.18 -2.24
C ARG A 252 -19.35 5.86 -2.88
N LEU A 253 -18.61 5.05 -2.13
CA LEU A 253 -18.25 3.71 -2.57
C LEU A 253 -19.41 2.74 -2.33
N ARG A 254 -19.68 1.87 -3.30
CA ARG A 254 -20.52 0.69 -3.10
C ARG A 254 -19.66 -0.54 -2.79
N CYS A 255 -20.31 -1.55 -2.23
CA CYS A 255 -19.71 -2.87 -2.06
C CYS A 255 -19.28 -3.39 -3.44
N GLY A 256 -18.02 -3.84 -3.56
CA GLY A 256 -17.42 -4.17 -4.85
C GLY A 256 -16.66 -3.02 -5.51
N GLY A 257 -16.51 -1.88 -4.84
CA GLY A 257 -15.56 -0.81 -5.13
C GLY A 257 -15.96 0.20 -6.21
N THR A 258 -17.17 0.09 -6.79
CA THR A 258 -17.68 1.11 -7.71
C THR A 258 -17.91 2.43 -6.97
N ALA A 259 -17.58 3.54 -7.63
CA ALA A 259 -17.74 4.87 -7.07
C ALA A 259 -18.91 5.60 -7.73
N GLU A 260 -19.81 6.13 -6.91
CA GLU A 260 -20.91 7.00 -7.36
C GLU A 260 -20.62 8.42 -6.91
N GLU A 261 -20.63 9.36 -7.85
CA GLU A 261 -20.47 10.77 -7.56
C GLU A 261 -21.69 11.30 -6.80
N ILE A 262 -21.44 11.96 -5.68
CA ILE A 262 -22.47 12.65 -4.90
C ILE A 262 -22.60 14.04 -5.53
N LEU A 263 -23.63 14.22 -6.34
CA LEU A 263 -24.02 15.54 -6.81
C LEU A 263 -24.58 16.32 -5.61
N GLU A 264 -23.95 17.44 -5.25
CA GLU A 264 -24.53 18.35 -4.26
C GLU A 264 -25.79 18.97 -4.89
N VAL A 265 -26.94 18.75 -4.26
CA VAL A 265 -28.25 19.34 -4.61
C VAL A 265 -28.38 20.70 -3.96
#